data_AF-A0A7S1L1B0-F1
#
_entry.id   AF-A0A7S1L1B0-F1
#
_cell.length_a   1.000
_cell.length_b   1.000
_cell.length_c   1.000
_cell.angle_alpha   90.00
_cell.angle_beta   90.00
_cell.angle_gamma   90.00
#
_symmetry.space_group_name_H-M   'P 1'
#
loop_
_entity.id
_entity.type
_entity.pdbx_description
1 polymer ?
#
loop_
_entity_poly.entity_id
_entity_poly.type
_entity_poly.pdbx_seq_one_letter_code
_entity_poly.pdbx_strand_id
1 'polypeptide(L)'
;ESKFVEAGYLERAADPESNRGMTLKEVKAFKYGGSWINRLLMRGRPLHKLLMWRAIRHEFLFPNTEQVVDGKKLRTVPDPSLFSFEQYLRQRLGKVVLNLIHVDRWTWIVGLGILSLPLFAVKHIPGVCHEMMHCIMAWSIAGLGLGMAVLLERDLYQLTPKIPEKVTDILKLFAGENYQMLRRSKIPGWVDRPAQIDEESTKAPLPPVEGITKKKKGFFSSKGYSTLFKMLSFFQAISFTSLCLSHLSQPFAGRVEFGWYLAAVLEWPFFLFFVVPVVIRRLTIRSSIAFEKDDGLIKKVTTQTKESLLRDYARLVQIIGYERRANASKQDWTVKDGAWNSKNAVQTVLKGLKKFDNMPATEKREIWAMFAAWDSNSSGSADTKDFLEAFKSMGSDRADEVVNNLMRLVDFDGTKTINWMKFKALYGLATADQSSEEMRADFKDSFNFLDENKNGELSIFELSDGFTKMNIGIGLDDMANLLFLHFGTSKPTIKIDEFIEWVVADRCSTLNAVQYKK
;
A
#
# COMPACT_ATOMS: atom_id res chain seq x y z
N GLU A 1 -7.44 -0.06 -19.19
CA GLU A 1 -7.75 -0.22 -20.62
C GLU A 1 -8.27 -1.62 -20.95
N SER A 2 -7.48 -2.70 -20.83
CA SER A 2 -7.93 -4.06 -21.23
C SER A 2 -9.26 -4.51 -20.61
N LYS A 3 -9.49 -4.20 -19.33
CA LYS A 3 -10.77 -4.49 -18.64
C LYS A 3 -11.97 -3.70 -19.18
N PHE A 4 -11.75 -2.55 -19.81
CA PHE A 4 -12.82 -1.79 -20.49
C PHE A 4 -13.14 -2.39 -21.86
N VAL A 5 -12.14 -2.95 -22.54
CA VAL A 5 -12.33 -3.69 -23.80
C VAL A 5 -13.10 -4.98 -23.56
N GLU A 6 -12.68 -5.77 -22.56
CA GLU A 6 -13.38 -7.00 -22.14
C GLU A 6 -14.84 -6.75 -21.74
N ALA A 7 -15.12 -5.61 -21.10
CA ALA A 7 -16.46 -5.22 -20.69
C ALA A 7 -17.29 -4.53 -21.80
N GLY A 8 -16.73 -4.39 -23.02
CA GLY A 8 -17.42 -3.82 -24.18
C GLY A 8 -17.67 -2.31 -24.13
N TYR A 9 -16.88 -1.57 -23.34
CA TYR A 9 -16.92 -0.10 -23.29
C TYR A 9 -15.97 0.55 -24.31
N LEU A 10 -14.89 -0.14 -24.67
CA LEU A 10 -13.90 0.28 -25.66
C LEU A 10 -13.69 -0.82 -26.70
N GLU A 11 -13.44 -0.42 -27.93
CA GLU A 11 -13.02 -1.30 -29.02
C GLU A 11 -11.64 -0.88 -29.52
N ARG A 12 -10.78 -1.85 -29.84
CA ARG A 12 -9.47 -1.59 -30.43
C ARG A 12 -9.64 -1.56 -31.94
N ALA A 13 -9.62 -0.36 -32.52
CA ALA A 13 -9.63 -0.17 -33.97
C ALA A 13 -8.19 -0.06 -34.47
N ALA A 14 -7.86 -0.72 -35.59
CA ALA A 14 -6.57 -0.53 -36.24
C ALA A 14 -6.54 0.85 -36.91
N ASP A 15 -5.52 1.64 -36.59
CA ASP A 15 -5.36 2.99 -37.14
C ASP A 15 -3.88 3.20 -37.51
N PRO A 16 -3.58 3.33 -38.80
CA PRO A 16 -2.21 3.47 -39.28
C PRO A 16 -1.55 4.80 -38.92
N GLU A 17 -2.29 5.83 -38.47
CA GLU A 17 -1.72 7.13 -38.08
C GLU A 17 -1.34 7.24 -36.59
N SER A 18 -1.75 6.28 -35.75
CA SER A 18 -1.37 6.26 -34.33
C SER A 18 0.00 5.62 -34.12
N ASN A 19 0.81 6.16 -33.21
CA ASN A 19 2.11 5.60 -32.81
C ASN A 19 2.04 4.13 -32.32
N ARG A 20 0.86 3.63 -31.96
CA ARG A 20 0.61 2.23 -31.56
C ARG A 20 -0.01 1.36 -32.65
N GLY A 21 -0.31 1.91 -33.82
CA GLY A 21 -1.05 1.24 -34.90
C GLY A 21 -2.51 0.90 -34.55
N MET A 22 -3.02 1.38 -33.41
CA MET A 22 -4.38 1.14 -32.93
C MET A 22 -4.94 2.34 -32.19
N THR A 23 -6.17 2.77 -32.52
CA THR A 23 -6.94 3.76 -31.77
C THR A 23 -8.06 3.12 -30.97
N LEU A 24 -8.35 3.72 -29.81
CA LEU A 24 -9.43 3.26 -28.92
C LEU A 24 -10.73 3.94 -29.34
N LYS A 25 -11.69 3.16 -29.85
CA LYS A 25 -13.04 3.64 -30.19
C LYS A 25 -13.97 3.44 -29.01
N GLU A 26 -14.65 4.50 -28.58
CA GLU A 26 -15.65 4.42 -27.50
C GLU A 26 -16.95 3.79 -28.01
N VAL A 27 -17.40 2.71 -27.36
CA VAL A 27 -18.64 2.01 -27.71
C VAL A 27 -19.79 2.42 -26.78
N LYS A 28 -19.50 2.62 -25.49
CA LYS A 28 -20.51 2.96 -24.47
C LYS A 28 -19.97 3.94 -23.43
N ALA A 29 -20.82 4.88 -23.00
CA ALA A 29 -20.52 5.75 -21.87
C ALA A 29 -20.52 4.96 -20.54
N PHE A 30 -19.62 5.31 -19.64
CA PHE A 30 -19.55 4.73 -18.30
C PHE A 30 -20.40 5.54 -17.32
N LYS A 31 -21.36 4.90 -16.66
CA LYS A 31 -22.16 5.50 -15.59
C LYS A 31 -22.23 4.57 -14.39
N TYR A 32 -22.16 5.14 -13.20
CA TYR A 32 -22.35 4.41 -11.95
C TYR A 32 -23.82 3.97 -11.69
N GLY A 33 -24.75 4.18 -12.64
CA GLY A 33 -26.20 3.98 -12.48
C GLY A 33 -26.88 5.19 -11.84
N GLY A 34 -28.20 5.36 -11.96
CA GLY A 34 -28.95 6.49 -11.36
C GLY A 34 -29.34 6.23 -9.90
N SER A 35 -29.94 5.07 -9.64
CA SER A 35 -30.55 4.69 -8.35
C SER A 35 -29.61 3.86 -7.46
N TRP A 36 -29.64 4.07 -6.14
CA TRP A 36 -28.76 3.38 -5.17
C TRP A 36 -28.77 1.84 -5.28
N ILE A 37 -29.93 1.21 -5.54
CA ILE A 37 -30.08 -0.24 -5.70
C ILE A 37 -29.33 -0.74 -6.94
N ASN A 38 -29.48 -0.07 -8.08
CA ASN A 38 -28.75 -0.40 -9.30
C ASN A 38 -27.24 -0.26 -9.08
N ARG A 39 -26.80 0.71 -8.27
CA ARG A 39 -25.38 0.88 -7.95
C ARG A 39 -24.85 -0.21 -7.03
N LEU A 40 -25.64 -0.66 -6.06
CA LEU A 40 -25.32 -1.80 -5.20
C LEU A 40 -25.04 -3.05 -6.05
N LEU A 41 -25.92 -3.29 -7.03
CA LEU A 41 -25.84 -4.41 -7.96
C LEU A 41 -24.64 -4.27 -8.91
N MET A 42 -24.40 -3.07 -9.44
CA MET A 42 -23.23 -2.75 -10.26
C MET A 42 -21.90 -2.84 -9.49
N ARG A 43 -21.88 -2.60 -8.17
CA ARG A 43 -20.70 -2.72 -7.32
C ARG A 43 -20.24 -4.18 -7.14
N GLY A 44 -21.13 -5.14 -7.40
CA GLY A 44 -20.77 -6.55 -7.54
C GLY A 44 -19.89 -6.82 -8.77
N ARG A 45 -19.91 -5.95 -9.79
CA ARG A 45 -19.09 -6.10 -11.00
C ARG A 45 -17.64 -5.65 -10.72
N PRO A 46 -16.64 -6.42 -11.17
CA PRO A 46 -15.24 -6.17 -10.85
C PRO A 46 -14.72 -4.83 -11.41
N LEU A 47 -15.18 -4.41 -12.60
CA LEU A 47 -14.77 -3.16 -13.24
C LEU A 47 -15.23 -1.92 -12.45
N HIS A 48 -16.51 -1.88 -12.07
CA HIS A 48 -17.09 -0.74 -11.35
C HIS A 48 -16.47 -0.58 -9.96
N LYS A 49 -16.22 -1.70 -9.27
CA LYS A 49 -15.49 -1.71 -8.00
C LYS A 49 -14.08 -1.12 -8.16
N LEU A 50 -13.35 -1.54 -9.19
CA LEU A 50 -11.98 -1.06 -9.43
C LEU A 50 -11.93 0.44 -9.74
N LEU A 51 -12.85 0.94 -10.56
CA LEU A 51 -12.92 2.37 -10.90
C LEU A 51 -13.25 3.23 -9.69
N MET A 52 -14.19 2.79 -8.87
CA MET A 52 -14.53 3.48 -7.62
C MET A 52 -13.31 3.57 -6.68
N TRP A 53 -12.54 2.48 -6.57
CA TRP A 53 -11.31 2.48 -5.77
C TRP A 53 -10.23 3.42 -6.32
N ARG A 54 -10.08 3.48 -7.65
CA ARG A 54 -9.16 4.43 -8.28
C ARG A 54 -9.60 5.87 -8.07
N ALA A 55 -10.88 6.17 -8.25
CA ALA A 55 -11.43 7.50 -7.98
C ALA A 55 -11.18 7.98 -6.54
N ILE A 56 -11.44 7.13 -5.55
CA ILE A 56 -11.16 7.44 -4.14
C ILE A 56 -9.67 7.71 -3.93
N ARG A 57 -8.81 6.91 -4.55
CA ARG A 57 -7.36 7.09 -4.46
C ARG A 57 -6.90 8.38 -5.14
N HIS A 58 -7.45 8.72 -6.32
CA HIS A 58 -7.18 9.96 -7.04
C HIS A 58 -7.41 11.15 -6.13
N GLU A 59 -8.61 11.26 -5.57
CA GLU A 59 -9.00 12.37 -4.71
C GLU A 59 -8.21 12.40 -3.39
N PHE A 60 -7.82 11.23 -2.88
CA PHE A 60 -6.98 11.17 -1.70
C PHE A 60 -5.60 11.81 -1.96
N LEU A 61 -5.00 11.51 -3.11
CA LEU A 61 -3.66 11.96 -3.51
C LEU A 61 -3.66 13.39 -4.04
N PHE A 62 -4.62 13.71 -4.91
CA PHE A 62 -4.77 14.95 -5.65
C PHE A 62 -6.11 15.62 -5.29
N PRO A 63 -6.26 16.13 -4.06
CA PRO A 63 -7.45 16.89 -3.71
C PRO A 63 -7.48 18.19 -4.51
N ASN A 64 -8.67 18.59 -4.97
CA ASN A 64 -8.84 19.83 -5.72
C ASN A 64 -8.55 21.03 -4.79
N THR A 65 -7.44 21.74 -5.03
CA THR A 65 -6.80 22.72 -4.11
C THR A 65 -7.66 23.95 -3.81
N GLU A 66 -8.67 24.22 -4.64
CA GLU A 66 -9.59 25.35 -4.48
C GLU A 66 -10.68 25.13 -3.41
N GLN A 67 -10.80 23.91 -2.86
CA GLN A 67 -11.84 23.58 -1.89
C GLN A 67 -11.46 24.00 -0.46
N VAL A 68 -11.77 25.25 -0.11
CA VAL A 68 -11.83 25.72 1.29
C VAL A 68 -13.22 25.44 1.85
N VAL A 69 -13.34 24.56 2.85
CA VAL A 69 -14.61 24.33 3.57
C VAL A 69 -14.34 24.59 5.05
N ASP A 70 -15.10 25.52 5.66
CA ASP A 70 -14.94 25.95 7.07
C ASP A 70 -13.53 26.48 7.43
N GLY A 71 -12.89 27.26 6.54
CA GLY A 71 -11.58 27.86 6.80
C GLY A 71 -10.42 26.86 6.94
N LYS A 72 -10.66 25.56 6.73
CA LYS A 72 -9.64 24.51 6.74
C LYS A 72 -9.39 24.06 5.30
N LYS A 73 -8.17 24.28 4.81
CA LYS A 73 -7.72 23.77 3.51
C LYS A 73 -7.81 22.23 3.50
N LEU A 74 -8.23 21.66 2.37
CA LEU A 74 -8.17 20.21 2.18
C LEU A 74 -6.72 19.75 2.35
N ARG A 75 -6.52 18.69 3.14
CA ARG A 75 -5.18 18.23 3.47
C ARG A 75 -4.59 17.44 2.31
N THR A 76 -3.46 17.92 1.81
CA THR A 76 -2.68 17.34 0.72
C THR A 76 -1.65 16.36 1.26
N VAL A 77 -1.33 15.36 0.43
CA VAL A 77 -0.18 14.48 0.68
C VAL A 77 1.06 15.23 0.20
N PRO A 78 2.11 15.43 1.03
CA PRO A 78 3.30 16.20 0.65
C PRO A 78 4.01 15.67 -0.60
N ASP A 79 4.10 14.33 -0.72
CA ASP A 79 4.66 13.63 -1.87
C ASP A 79 3.71 12.50 -2.32
N PRO A 80 2.79 12.75 -3.25
CA PRO A 80 1.87 11.72 -3.76
C PRO A 80 2.60 10.52 -4.38
N SER A 81 3.81 10.73 -4.89
CA SER A 81 4.61 9.71 -5.55
C SER A 81 5.26 8.68 -4.63
N LEU A 82 5.56 9.08 -3.40
CA LEU A 82 6.18 8.24 -2.40
C LEU A 82 5.16 7.67 -1.41
N PHE A 83 3.87 7.84 -1.67
CA PHE A 83 2.83 7.45 -0.73
C PHE A 83 2.14 6.14 -1.11
N SER A 84 2.28 5.12 -0.25
CA SER A 84 1.55 3.85 -0.39
C SER A 84 0.16 3.92 0.25
N PHE A 85 -0.87 4.09 -0.57
CA PHE A 85 -2.26 4.11 -0.11
C PHE A 85 -2.69 2.79 0.54
N GLU A 86 -2.14 1.66 0.10
CA GLU A 86 -2.41 0.34 0.69
C GLU A 86 -1.88 0.25 2.13
N GLN A 87 -0.63 0.65 2.37
CA GLN A 87 -0.05 0.65 3.71
C GLN A 87 -0.80 1.58 4.66
N TYR A 88 -1.22 2.74 4.17
CA TYR A 88 -2.06 3.67 4.92
C TYR A 88 -3.40 3.03 5.32
N LEU A 89 -4.13 2.44 4.38
CA LEU A 89 -5.40 1.76 4.67
C LEU A 89 -5.22 0.59 5.63
N ARG A 90 -4.12 -0.17 5.51
CA ARG A 90 -3.82 -1.29 6.41
C ARG A 90 -3.57 -0.82 7.86
N GLN A 91 -2.77 0.21 8.05
CA GLN A 91 -2.53 0.76 9.39
C GLN A 91 -3.81 1.41 9.95
N ARG A 92 -4.59 2.08 9.10
CA ARG A 92 -5.87 2.67 9.51
C ARG A 92 -6.89 1.61 9.89
N LEU A 93 -6.98 0.52 9.13
CA LEU A 93 -7.82 -0.64 9.46
C LEU A 93 -7.49 -1.17 10.85
N GLY A 94 -6.19 -1.33 11.16
CA GLY A 94 -5.74 -1.72 12.49
C GLY A 94 -6.21 -0.77 13.59
N LYS A 95 -6.05 0.55 13.40
CA LYS A 95 -6.56 1.56 14.36
C LYS A 95 -8.07 1.50 14.52
N VAL A 96 -8.83 1.31 13.43
CA VAL A 96 -10.29 1.21 13.46
C VAL A 96 -10.72 -0.03 14.24
N VAL A 97 -10.14 -1.20 13.94
CA VAL A 97 -10.43 -2.45 14.65
C VAL A 97 -10.12 -2.31 16.14
N LEU A 98 -8.95 -1.77 16.49
CA LEU A 98 -8.57 -1.54 17.89
C LEU A 98 -9.57 -0.61 18.59
N ASN A 99 -9.92 0.51 17.95
CA ASN A 99 -10.90 1.44 18.48
C ASN A 99 -12.28 0.80 18.67
N LEU A 100 -12.69 -0.13 17.80
CA LEU A 100 -13.96 -0.84 17.90
C LEU A 100 -13.98 -1.89 19.02
N ILE A 101 -12.85 -2.54 19.31
CA ILE A 101 -12.71 -3.52 20.40
C ILE A 101 -12.77 -2.83 21.77
N HIS A 102 -12.20 -1.63 21.90
CA HIS A 102 -12.24 -0.90 23.16
C HIS A 102 -13.64 -0.35 23.46
N VAL A 103 -14.31 -0.96 24.44
CA VAL A 103 -15.61 -0.52 24.96
C VAL A 103 -15.40 0.56 26.02
N ASP A 104 -15.82 1.79 25.71
CA ASP A 104 -15.70 2.92 26.63
C ASP A 104 -16.68 2.80 27.81
N ARG A 105 -16.34 3.37 28.97
CA ARG A 105 -17.22 3.40 30.17
C ARG A 105 -18.62 3.95 29.86
N TRP A 106 -18.70 4.93 28.96
CA TRP A 106 -19.98 5.48 28.52
C TRP A 106 -20.85 4.46 27.76
N THR A 107 -20.21 3.61 26.96
CA THR A 107 -20.88 2.52 26.22
C THR A 107 -21.52 1.53 27.18
N TRP A 108 -20.88 1.24 28.32
CA TRP A 108 -21.45 0.44 29.39
C TRP A 108 -22.69 1.06 30.01
N ILE A 109 -22.64 2.34 30.38
CA ILE A 109 -23.77 3.04 31.04
C ILE A 109 -24.99 3.08 30.12
N VAL A 110 -24.80 3.50 28.87
CA VAL A 110 -25.88 3.58 27.88
C VAL A 110 -26.38 2.17 27.52
N GLY A 111 -25.46 1.20 27.39
CA GLY A 111 -25.78 -0.19 27.15
C GLY A 111 -26.71 -0.76 28.23
N LEU A 112 -26.32 -0.64 29.51
CA LEU A 112 -27.15 -1.09 30.63
C LEU A 112 -28.49 -0.37 30.70
N GLY A 113 -28.52 0.94 30.43
CA GLY A 113 -29.75 1.72 30.36
C GLY A 113 -30.73 1.20 29.30
N ILE A 114 -30.25 0.96 28.07
CA ILE A 114 -31.08 0.45 26.97
C ILE A 114 -31.52 -1.01 27.23
N LEU A 115 -30.65 -1.83 27.82
CA LEU A 115 -30.96 -3.24 28.15
C LEU A 115 -32.03 -3.36 29.24
N SER A 116 -32.18 -2.36 30.11
CA SER A 116 -33.19 -2.38 31.18
C SER A 116 -34.64 -2.43 30.65
N LEU A 117 -34.91 -1.83 29.49
CA LEU A 117 -36.23 -1.79 28.87
C LEU A 117 -36.75 -3.18 28.43
N PRO A 118 -36.01 -3.96 27.62
CA PRO A 118 -36.43 -5.31 27.27
C PRO A 118 -36.47 -6.24 28.49
N LEU A 119 -35.56 -6.11 29.46
CA LEU A 119 -35.62 -6.91 30.71
C LEU A 119 -36.88 -6.60 31.53
N PHE A 120 -37.29 -5.33 31.60
CA PHE A 120 -38.54 -4.93 32.24
C PHE A 120 -39.76 -5.54 31.51
N ALA A 121 -39.74 -5.53 30.18
CA ALA A 121 -40.80 -6.13 29.35
C ALA A 121 -40.90 -7.65 29.55
N VAL A 122 -39.78 -8.39 29.64
CA VAL A 122 -39.77 -9.84 29.96
C VAL A 122 -40.50 -10.09 31.27
N LYS A 123 -40.27 -9.25 32.29
CA LYS A 123 -40.84 -9.45 33.63
C LYS A 123 -42.34 -9.17 33.71
N HIS A 124 -42.85 -8.22 32.93
CA HIS A 124 -44.23 -7.72 33.07
C HIS A 124 -45.23 -8.32 32.07
N ILE A 125 -44.77 -9.01 31.02
CA ILE A 125 -45.65 -9.60 30.00
C ILE A 125 -45.75 -11.12 30.25
N PRO A 126 -46.79 -11.60 30.95
CA PRO A 126 -47.00 -13.03 31.15
C PRO A 126 -47.36 -13.69 29.80
N GLY A 127 -46.62 -14.75 29.43
CA GLY A 127 -46.91 -15.58 28.25
C GLY A 127 -45.86 -15.58 27.14
N VAL A 128 -44.77 -14.82 27.26
CA VAL A 128 -43.66 -14.85 26.29
C VAL A 128 -42.62 -15.88 26.73
N CYS A 129 -42.36 -16.90 25.92
CA CYS A 129 -41.24 -17.83 26.12
C CYS A 129 -39.92 -17.05 26.05
N HIS A 130 -39.05 -17.25 27.05
CA HIS A 130 -37.79 -16.52 27.19
C HIS A 130 -36.88 -16.72 25.96
N GLU A 131 -36.86 -17.93 25.39
CA GLU A 131 -36.07 -18.32 24.22
C GLU A 131 -36.51 -17.58 22.95
N MET A 132 -37.82 -17.41 22.77
CA MET A 132 -38.38 -16.67 21.64
C MET A 132 -37.98 -15.20 21.69
N MET A 133 -38.00 -14.60 22.88
CA MET A 133 -37.59 -13.20 23.05
C MET A 133 -36.09 -12.99 22.82
N HIS A 134 -35.25 -13.92 23.27
CA HIS A 134 -33.82 -13.90 22.97
C HIS A 134 -33.55 -14.02 21.47
N CYS A 135 -34.28 -14.88 20.76
CA CYS A 135 -34.17 -15.00 19.31
C CYS A 135 -34.56 -13.70 18.60
N ILE A 136 -35.71 -13.10 18.96
CA ILE A 136 -36.17 -11.83 18.36
C ILE A 136 -35.15 -10.71 18.62
N MET A 137 -34.63 -10.62 19.85
CA MET A 137 -33.64 -9.60 20.21
C MET A 137 -32.33 -9.78 19.43
N ALA A 138 -31.82 -11.02 19.33
CA ALA A 138 -30.61 -11.32 18.58
C ALA A 138 -30.75 -10.93 17.10
N TRP A 139 -31.82 -11.37 16.43
CA TRP A 139 -32.04 -11.06 15.02
C TRP A 139 -32.37 -9.58 14.78
N SER A 140 -32.96 -8.88 15.75
CA SER A 140 -33.14 -7.43 15.69
C SER A 140 -31.80 -6.68 15.74
N ILE A 141 -30.87 -7.13 16.58
CA ILE A 141 -29.49 -6.61 16.63
C ILE A 141 -28.79 -6.84 15.29
N ALA A 142 -28.87 -8.06 14.73
CA ALA A 142 -28.32 -8.35 13.41
C ALA A 142 -28.95 -7.48 12.31
N GLY A 143 -30.28 -7.28 12.34
CA GLY A 143 -31.01 -6.42 11.42
C GLY A 143 -30.57 -4.95 11.51
N LEU A 144 -30.38 -4.42 12.73
CA LEU A 144 -29.83 -3.07 12.94
C LEU A 144 -28.39 -2.97 12.42
N GLY A 145 -27.58 -4.02 12.58
CA GLY A 145 -26.22 -4.10 12.02
C GLY A 145 -26.20 -4.05 10.49
N LEU A 146 -27.09 -4.80 9.85
CA LEU A 146 -27.29 -4.76 8.39
C LEU A 146 -27.78 -3.38 7.93
N GLY A 147 -28.75 -2.80 8.64
CA GLY A 147 -29.24 -1.44 8.38
C GLY A 147 -28.11 -0.42 8.47
N MET A 148 -27.26 -0.51 9.49
CA MET A 148 -26.08 0.33 9.64
C MET A 148 -25.08 0.11 8.48
N ALA A 149 -24.85 -1.13 8.06
CA ALA A 149 -23.99 -1.43 6.92
C ALA A 149 -24.50 -0.80 5.63
N VAL A 150 -25.82 -0.82 5.40
CA VAL A 150 -26.51 -0.16 4.27
C VAL A 150 -26.37 1.36 4.35
N LEU A 151 -26.58 1.96 5.52
CA LEU A 151 -26.41 3.41 5.73
C LEU A 151 -24.96 3.84 5.49
N LEU A 152 -23.98 3.09 5.99
CA LEU A 152 -22.55 3.33 5.73
C LEU A 152 -22.24 3.31 4.24
N GLU A 153 -22.88 2.44 3.48
CA GLU A 153 -22.69 2.35 2.04
C GLU A 153 -23.33 3.52 1.29
N ARG A 154 -24.52 3.95 1.70
CA ARG A 154 -25.15 5.16 1.16
C ARG A 154 -24.26 6.38 1.37
N ASP A 155 -23.71 6.53 2.57
CA ASP A 155 -22.84 7.65 2.91
C ASP A 155 -21.50 7.57 2.18
N LEU A 156 -20.89 6.38 2.10
CA LEU A 156 -19.64 6.19 1.36
C LEU A 156 -19.82 6.56 -0.11
N TYR A 157 -20.96 6.23 -0.71
CA TYR A 157 -21.29 6.62 -2.08
C TYR A 157 -21.42 8.15 -2.25
N GLN A 158 -22.00 8.86 -1.29
CA GLN A 158 -22.06 10.32 -1.35
C GLN A 158 -20.68 10.98 -1.29
N LEU A 159 -19.71 10.27 -0.69
CA LEU A 159 -18.31 10.65 -0.59
C LEU A 159 -17.44 10.12 -1.73
N THR A 160 -17.97 9.31 -2.65
CA THR A 160 -17.19 8.92 -3.84
C THR A 160 -17.27 10.01 -4.89
N PRO A 161 -16.12 10.45 -5.45
CA PRO A 161 -16.11 11.51 -6.45
C PRO A 161 -16.77 11.02 -7.73
N LYS A 162 -17.43 11.93 -8.44
CA LYS A 162 -18.03 11.60 -9.74
C LYS A 162 -16.94 11.57 -10.79
N ILE A 163 -16.89 10.47 -11.53
CA ILE A 163 -15.96 10.31 -12.66
C ILE A 163 -16.65 10.80 -13.95
N PRO A 164 -15.92 11.39 -14.92
CA PRO A 164 -16.43 11.67 -16.27
C PRO A 164 -17.14 10.47 -16.92
N GLU A 165 -18.14 10.74 -17.77
CA GLU A 165 -18.90 9.67 -18.44
C GLU A 165 -18.14 9.03 -19.61
N LYS A 166 -17.19 9.76 -20.22
CA LYS A 166 -16.37 9.29 -21.35
C LYS A 166 -15.20 8.46 -20.85
N VAL A 167 -15.00 7.26 -21.41
CA VAL A 167 -14.02 6.30 -20.91
C VAL A 167 -12.58 6.73 -21.22
N THR A 168 -12.37 7.42 -22.34
CA THR A 168 -11.09 8.05 -22.68
C THR A 168 -10.68 9.08 -21.64
N ASP A 169 -11.60 9.93 -21.19
CA ASP A 169 -11.36 10.91 -20.12
C ASP A 169 -11.08 10.21 -18.77
N ILE A 170 -11.70 9.05 -18.50
CA ILE A 170 -11.39 8.23 -17.32
C ILE A 170 -9.95 7.71 -17.37
N LEU A 171 -9.52 7.22 -18.54
CA LEU A 171 -8.16 6.71 -18.73
C LEU A 171 -7.13 7.82 -18.61
N LYS A 172 -7.43 9.02 -19.10
CA LYS A 172 -6.61 10.22 -18.92
C LYS A 172 -6.58 10.70 -17.47
N LEU A 173 -7.71 10.70 -16.77
CA LEU A 173 -7.78 11.08 -15.35
C LEU A 173 -6.91 10.18 -14.47
N PHE A 174 -6.90 8.88 -14.79
CA PHE A 174 -6.10 7.90 -14.08
C PHE A 174 -4.70 7.69 -14.68
N ALA A 175 -4.34 8.44 -15.72
CA ALA A 175 -2.99 8.44 -16.26
C ALA A 175 -2.06 9.06 -15.23
N GLY A 176 -1.00 8.34 -14.86
CA GLY A 176 -0.03 8.79 -13.85
C GLY A 176 -0.37 8.42 -12.41
N GLU A 177 -1.43 7.67 -12.10
CA GLU A 177 -1.74 7.27 -10.71
C GLU A 177 -1.08 5.97 -10.23
N ASN A 178 -0.51 5.19 -11.15
CA ASN A 178 0.08 3.93 -10.76
C ASN A 178 1.20 4.22 -9.76
N TYR A 179 1.19 3.57 -8.58
CA TYR A 179 2.21 3.80 -7.54
C TYR A 179 3.61 3.59 -8.14
N GLN A 180 3.74 2.60 -9.01
CA GLN A 180 4.96 2.34 -9.76
C GLN A 180 5.27 3.46 -10.78
N MET A 181 4.29 4.08 -11.44
CA MET A 181 4.52 5.21 -12.35
C MET A 181 4.86 6.52 -11.63
N LEU A 182 4.33 6.74 -10.44
CA LEU A 182 4.70 7.90 -9.65
C LEU A 182 6.06 7.72 -8.97
N ARG A 183 6.39 6.49 -8.53
CA ARG A 183 7.73 6.16 -8.02
C ARG A 183 8.78 6.30 -9.14
N ARG A 184 8.44 5.97 -10.39
CA ARG A 184 9.31 6.10 -11.59
C ARG A 184 9.89 7.49 -11.80
N SER A 185 9.15 8.57 -11.56
CA SER A 185 9.71 9.93 -11.73
C SER A 185 10.83 10.25 -10.73
N LYS A 186 10.98 9.42 -9.69
CA LYS A 186 11.95 9.52 -8.60
C LYS A 186 12.86 8.28 -8.51
N ILE A 187 12.95 7.46 -9.56
CA ILE A 187 13.95 6.39 -9.63
C ILE A 187 15.22 6.98 -10.25
N PRO A 188 16.40 6.70 -9.68
CA PRO A 188 17.68 7.07 -10.28
C PRO A 188 17.78 6.48 -11.69
N GLY A 189 17.92 7.35 -12.67
CA GLY A 189 18.07 6.97 -14.04
C GLY A 189 16.79 6.81 -14.86
N TRP A 190 15.89 7.78 -14.74
CA TRP A 190 14.70 7.88 -15.57
C TRP A 190 14.45 9.33 -15.95
N VAL A 191 15.44 9.95 -16.62
CA VAL A 191 15.29 11.29 -17.20
C VAL A 191 14.97 11.11 -18.70
N ASP A 192 13.87 11.71 -19.15
CA ASP A 192 13.50 11.86 -20.57
C ASP A 192 13.09 10.61 -21.36
N ARG A 193 12.21 9.75 -20.81
CA ARG A 193 11.35 8.93 -21.69
C ARG A 193 9.96 9.54 -21.78
N PRO A 194 9.47 9.84 -23.00
CA PRO A 194 8.08 10.25 -23.15
C PRO A 194 7.24 9.12 -22.57
N ALA A 195 6.29 9.48 -21.69
CA ALA A 195 5.23 8.55 -21.35
C ALA A 195 4.70 8.04 -22.70
N GLN A 196 4.64 6.73 -22.91
CA GLN A 196 3.88 6.16 -24.03
C GLN A 196 2.38 6.39 -23.76
N ILE A 197 1.99 7.64 -23.74
CA ILE A 197 0.65 8.16 -23.68
C ILE A 197 0.72 9.26 -24.72
N ASP A 198 0.06 9.02 -25.85
CA ASP A 198 0.16 9.83 -27.07
C ASP A 198 0.13 11.33 -26.73
N GLU A 199 1.04 12.11 -27.32
CA GLU A 199 1.13 13.58 -27.17
C GLU A 199 -0.14 14.31 -27.62
N GLU A 200 -1.07 13.62 -28.28
CA GLU A 200 -2.41 14.14 -28.57
C GLU A 200 -3.35 14.11 -27.35
N SER A 201 -3.07 13.30 -26.34
CA SER A 201 -3.92 13.17 -25.15
C SER A 201 -3.77 14.35 -24.17
N THR A 202 -2.66 15.07 -24.25
CA THR A 202 -2.21 16.17 -23.35
C THR A 202 -2.70 17.56 -23.76
N LYS A 203 -3.35 17.72 -24.93
CA LYS A 203 -3.74 19.05 -25.46
C LYS A 203 -5.09 19.60 -24.96
N ALA A 204 -5.90 18.81 -24.25
CA ALA A 204 -7.19 19.27 -23.73
C ALA A 204 -7.12 19.50 -22.21
N PRO A 205 -7.47 20.70 -21.70
CA PRO A 205 -7.70 20.89 -20.27
C PRO A 205 -8.77 19.90 -19.81
N LEU A 206 -8.42 19.02 -18.88
CA LEU A 206 -9.37 18.08 -18.30
C LEU A 206 -10.48 18.90 -17.61
N PRO A 207 -11.76 18.53 -17.76
CA PRO A 207 -12.80 19.11 -16.92
C PRO A 207 -12.43 18.81 -15.46
N PRO A 208 -12.45 19.80 -14.56
CA PRO A 208 -12.17 19.57 -13.16
C PRO A 208 -13.12 18.47 -12.68
N VAL A 209 -12.57 17.38 -12.14
CA VAL A 209 -13.38 16.40 -11.43
C VAL A 209 -14.18 17.20 -10.40
N GLU A 210 -15.51 17.08 -10.43
CA GLU A 210 -16.35 17.55 -9.34
C GLU A 210 -15.87 16.82 -8.08
N GLY A 211 -14.88 17.39 -7.38
CA GLY A 211 -14.42 16.93 -6.08
C GLY A 211 -15.61 16.95 -5.13
N ILE A 212 -15.52 16.34 -3.95
CA ILE A 212 -16.64 16.30 -2.99
C ILE A 212 -17.14 17.72 -2.69
N THR A 213 -18.12 18.19 -3.45
CA THR A 213 -18.66 19.54 -3.34
C THR A 213 -19.50 19.57 -2.08
N LYS A 214 -18.96 20.27 -1.08
CA LYS A 214 -19.53 20.51 0.26
C LYS A 214 -19.48 19.27 1.17
N LYS A 215 -19.40 19.52 2.48
CA LYS A 215 -19.77 18.56 3.54
C LYS A 215 -21.17 18.00 3.22
N LYS A 216 -21.27 16.98 2.38
CA LYS A 216 -22.43 16.09 2.39
C LYS A 216 -22.32 15.38 3.72
N LYS A 217 -22.99 15.94 4.73
CA LYS A 217 -23.12 15.33 6.05
C LYS A 217 -23.84 14.01 5.81
N GLY A 218 -23.05 12.94 5.70
CA GLY A 218 -23.58 11.59 5.83
C GLY A 218 -24.38 11.49 7.13
N PHE A 219 -25.26 10.51 7.22
CA PHE A 219 -26.26 10.43 8.29
C PHE A 219 -25.63 10.48 9.69
N PHE A 220 -24.46 9.88 9.89
CA PHE A 220 -23.65 10.05 11.10
C PHE A 220 -22.19 10.44 10.81
N SER A 221 -21.49 11.01 11.79
CA SER A 221 -20.01 11.09 11.75
C SER A 221 -19.40 9.68 11.81
N SER A 222 -18.16 9.50 11.34
CA SER A 222 -17.43 8.22 11.53
C SER A 222 -17.36 7.79 12.99
N LYS A 223 -17.22 8.77 13.91
CA LYS A 223 -17.31 8.53 15.36
C LYS A 223 -18.68 8.00 15.77
N GLY A 224 -19.75 8.54 15.21
CA GLY A 224 -21.12 8.08 15.47
C GLY A 224 -21.35 6.63 15.01
N TYR A 225 -20.87 6.26 13.82
CA TYR A 225 -20.92 4.87 13.36
C TYR A 225 -20.08 3.93 14.23
N SER A 226 -18.90 4.37 14.65
CA SER A 226 -18.05 3.61 15.58
C SER A 226 -18.78 3.37 16.90
N THR A 227 -19.34 4.41 17.52
CA THR A 227 -20.11 4.29 18.78
C THR A 227 -21.34 3.40 18.61
N LEU A 228 -22.10 3.55 17.53
CA LEU A 228 -23.27 2.71 17.25
C LEU A 228 -22.88 1.24 17.11
N PHE A 229 -21.80 0.96 16.38
CA PHE A 229 -21.30 -0.41 16.21
C PHE A 229 -20.76 -1.01 17.51
N LYS A 230 -20.08 -0.21 18.35
CA LYS A 230 -19.64 -0.62 19.68
C LYS A 230 -20.84 -1.02 20.54
N MET A 231 -21.88 -0.19 20.59
CA MET A 231 -23.11 -0.48 21.32
C MET A 231 -23.74 -1.78 20.82
N LEU A 232 -23.84 -1.94 19.49
CA LEU A 232 -24.44 -3.12 18.89
C LEU A 232 -23.67 -4.41 19.22
N SER A 233 -22.33 -4.37 19.11
CA SER A 233 -21.46 -5.51 19.43
C SER A 233 -21.50 -5.84 20.92
N PHE A 234 -21.61 -4.82 21.77
CA PHE A 234 -21.77 -5.00 23.21
C PHE A 234 -23.12 -5.65 23.57
N PHE A 235 -24.22 -5.20 22.96
CA PHE A 235 -25.53 -5.84 23.12
C PHE A 235 -25.52 -7.28 22.63
N GLN A 236 -24.83 -7.55 21.53
CA GLN A 236 -24.67 -8.91 21.03
C GLN A 236 -23.93 -9.80 22.04
N ALA A 237 -22.84 -9.32 22.63
CA ALA A 237 -22.09 -10.06 23.64
C ALA A 237 -22.93 -10.35 24.89
N ILE A 238 -23.73 -9.38 25.35
CA ILE A 238 -24.68 -9.59 26.45
C ILE A 238 -25.75 -10.60 26.06
N SER A 239 -26.35 -10.46 24.87
CA SER A 239 -27.39 -11.37 24.37
C SER A 239 -26.90 -12.82 24.34
N PHE A 240 -25.70 -13.04 23.78
CA PHE A 240 -25.07 -14.36 23.72
C PHE A 240 -24.75 -14.91 25.11
N THR A 241 -24.19 -14.09 26.00
CA THR A 241 -23.88 -14.51 27.38
C THR A 241 -25.15 -14.89 28.15
N SER A 242 -26.21 -14.09 27.99
CA SER A 242 -27.52 -14.37 28.58
C SER A 242 -28.12 -15.67 28.05
N LEU A 243 -27.98 -15.94 26.76
CA LEU A 243 -28.45 -17.19 26.14
C LEU A 243 -27.68 -18.40 26.69
N CYS A 244 -26.35 -18.30 26.79
CA CYS A 244 -25.52 -19.34 27.39
C CYS A 244 -25.89 -19.59 28.86
N LEU A 245 -26.12 -18.54 29.64
CA LEU A 245 -26.50 -18.66 31.05
C LEU A 245 -27.91 -19.27 31.22
N SER A 246 -28.85 -18.86 30.37
CA SER A 246 -30.20 -19.44 30.34
C SER A 246 -30.16 -20.94 30.05
N HIS A 247 -29.34 -21.37 29.09
CA HIS A 247 -29.14 -22.79 28.79
C HIS A 247 -28.53 -23.58 29.94
N LEU A 248 -27.54 -23.00 30.64
CA LEU A 248 -26.93 -23.63 31.82
C LEU A 248 -27.89 -23.73 33.01
N SER A 249 -28.85 -22.81 33.12
CA SER A 249 -29.80 -22.77 34.24
C SER A 249 -31.04 -23.64 34.04
N GLN A 250 -31.50 -23.84 32.79
CA GLN A 250 -32.70 -24.62 32.48
C GLN A 250 -32.45 -25.51 31.25
N PRO A 251 -32.41 -26.85 31.40
CA PRO A 251 -32.27 -27.76 30.28
C PRO A 251 -33.54 -27.78 29.40
N PHE A 252 -33.38 -28.06 28.11
CA PHE A 252 -34.47 -28.02 27.12
C PHE A 252 -35.63 -28.95 27.48
N ALA A 253 -36.85 -28.42 27.51
CA ALA A 253 -38.07 -29.21 27.74
C ALA A 253 -38.70 -29.69 26.42
N GLY A 254 -38.44 -29.02 25.29
CA GLY A 254 -39.05 -29.37 23.99
C GLY A 254 -38.22 -29.12 22.72
N ARG A 255 -38.60 -29.78 21.60
CA ARG A 255 -37.96 -29.62 20.27
C ARG A 255 -38.10 -28.20 19.70
N VAL A 256 -39.16 -27.48 20.06
CA VAL A 256 -39.42 -26.11 19.60
C VAL A 256 -38.48 -25.11 20.28
N GLU A 257 -38.27 -25.27 21.60
CA GLU A 257 -37.30 -24.48 22.37
C GLU A 257 -35.88 -24.64 21.85
N PHE A 258 -35.50 -25.88 21.51
CA PHE A 258 -34.23 -26.16 20.86
C PHE A 258 -34.09 -25.46 19.50
N GLY A 259 -35.17 -25.38 18.72
CA GLY A 259 -35.19 -24.64 17.45
C GLY A 259 -34.94 -23.15 17.63
N TRP A 260 -35.60 -22.51 18.61
CA TRP A 260 -35.39 -21.09 18.92
C TRP A 260 -33.99 -20.82 19.46
N TYR A 261 -33.47 -21.71 20.31
CA TYR A 261 -32.10 -21.63 20.80
C TYR A 261 -31.10 -21.70 19.65
N LEU A 262 -31.22 -22.68 18.75
CA LEU A 262 -30.34 -22.82 17.59
C LEU A 262 -30.41 -21.58 16.69
N ALA A 263 -31.62 -21.06 16.43
CA ALA A 263 -31.81 -19.85 15.64
C ALA A 263 -31.15 -18.61 16.29
N ALA A 264 -31.18 -18.51 17.62
CA ALA A 264 -30.51 -17.43 18.34
C ALA A 264 -28.98 -17.59 18.35
N VAL A 265 -28.45 -18.81 18.45
CA VAL A 265 -27.01 -19.08 18.35
C VAL A 265 -26.48 -18.77 16.94
N LEU A 266 -27.27 -19.07 15.90
CA LEU A 266 -26.89 -18.82 14.49
C LEU A 266 -26.74 -17.34 14.15
N GLU A 267 -27.31 -16.44 14.95
CA GLU A 267 -27.11 -15.00 14.80
C GLU A 267 -25.63 -14.62 14.98
N TRP A 268 -24.95 -15.18 15.97
CA TRP A 268 -23.58 -14.81 16.30
C TRP A 268 -22.57 -15.04 15.15
N PRO A 269 -22.49 -16.24 14.54
CA PRO A 269 -21.61 -16.46 13.41
C PRO A 269 -22.06 -15.63 12.20
N PHE A 270 -23.36 -15.42 12.01
CA PHE A 270 -23.85 -14.55 10.93
C PHE A 270 -23.32 -13.12 11.09
N PHE A 271 -23.47 -12.53 12.26
CA PHE A 271 -22.99 -11.19 12.53
C PHE A 271 -21.47 -11.09 12.37
N LEU A 272 -20.72 -12.01 12.98
CA LEU A 272 -19.26 -12.02 12.99
C LEU A 272 -18.66 -12.18 11.59
N PHE A 273 -19.19 -13.07 10.76
CA PHE A 273 -18.61 -13.38 9.45
C PHE A 273 -19.17 -12.52 8.30
N PHE A 274 -20.41 -12.03 8.41
CA PHE A 274 -21.05 -11.26 7.32
C PHE A 274 -21.18 -9.77 7.62
N VAL A 275 -21.62 -9.39 8.82
CA VAL A 275 -21.88 -7.97 9.14
C VAL A 275 -20.59 -7.24 9.53
N VAL A 276 -19.84 -7.79 10.48
CA VAL A 276 -18.63 -7.15 11.03
C VAL A 276 -17.59 -6.82 9.94
N PRO A 277 -17.20 -7.74 9.02
CA PRO A 277 -16.18 -7.44 8.03
C PRO A 277 -16.62 -6.37 7.03
N VAL A 278 -17.93 -6.35 6.70
CA VAL A 278 -18.52 -5.36 5.81
C VAL A 278 -18.51 -3.97 6.46
N VAL A 279 -18.92 -3.87 7.72
CA VAL A 279 -18.91 -2.62 8.50
C VAL A 279 -17.50 -2.09 8.65
N ILE A 280 -16.55 -2.91 9.13
CA ILE A 280 -15.17 -2.49 9.38
C ILE A 280 -14.55 -1.94 8.10
N ARG A 281 -14.61 -2.71 7.00
CA ARG A 281 -14.06 -2.28 5.71
C ARG A 281 -14.64 -0.94 5.26
N ARG A 282 -15.96 -0.75 5.38
CA ARG A 282 -16.65 0.48 4.96
C ARG A 282 -16.32 1.66 5.86
N LEU A 283 -16.24 1.42 7.17
CA LEU A 283 -15.88 2.43 8.16
C LEU A 283 -14.43 2.90 7.97
N THR A 284 -13.50 1.98 7.69
CA THR A 284 -12.10 2.33 7.40
C THR A 284 -12.03 3.29 6.22
N ILE A 285 -12.66 2.97 5.08
CA ILE A 285 -12.64 3.83 3.89
C ILE A 285 -13.25 5.19 4.19
N ARG A 286 -14.42 5.23 4.84
CA ARG A 286 -15.08 6.49 5.19
C ARG A 286 -14.17 7.36 6.07
N SER A 287 -13.54 6.75 7.08
CA SER A 287 -12.61 7.42 8.00
C SER A 287 -11.28 7.83 7.36
N SER A 288 -11.06 7.50 6.09
CA SER A 288 -9.87 7.78 5.30
C SER A 288 -10.12 8.81 4.20
N ILE A 289 -11.36 9.19 3.93
CA ILE A 289 -11.75 10.13 2.86
C ILE A 289 -12.03 11.53 3.47
N ALA A 290 -11.84 12.58 2.67
CA ALA A 290 -12.16 13.97 3.00
C ALA A 290 -11.39 14.53 4.23
N PHE A 291 -12.07 15.18 5.17
CA PHE A 291 -11.46 15.91 6.30
C PHE A 291 -11.00 15.00 7.47
N GLU A 292 -11.23 13.69 7.38
CA GLU A 292 -10.87 12.73 8.43
C GLU A 292 -9.52 12.04 8.17
N LYS A 293 -8.74 12.55 7.20
CA LYS A 293 -7.35 12.13 6.96
C LYS A 293 -6.53 12.24 8.24
N ASP A 294 -5.69 11.22 8.46
CA ASP A 294 -4.81 11.11 9.62
C ASP A 294 -3.41 11.54 9.21
N ASP A 295 -3.07 12.80 9.46
CA ASP A 295 -1.82 13.42 8.99
C ASP A 295 -0.60 12.75 9.59
N GLY A 296 -0.69 12.34 10.86
CA GLY A 296 0.38 11.59 11.53
C GLY A 296 0.60 10.24 10.84
N LEU A 297 -0.48 9.57 10.42
CA LEU A 297 -0.37 8.32 9.68
C LEU A 297 0.13 8.53 8.24
N ILE A 298 -0.26 9.63 7.58
CA ILE A 298 0.26 9.99 6.26
C ILE A 298 1.76 10.20 6.34
N LYS A 299 2.22 11.05 7.27
CA LYS A 299 3.65 11.30 7.52
C LYS A 299 4.40 10.00 7.83
N LYS A 300 3.83 9.16 8.70
CA LYS A 300 4.44 7.87 9.05
C LYS A 300 4.62 6.96 7.82
N VAL A 301 3.60 6.85 6.97
CA VAL A 301 3.67 5.99 5.77
C VAL A 301 4.62 6.58 4.72
N THR A 302 4.67 7.90 4.55
CA THR A 302 5.66 8.53 3.68
C THR A 302 7.07 8.29 4.17
N THR A 303 7.33 8.43 5.48
CA THR A 303 8.64 8.14 6.08
C THR A 303 9.04 6.68 5.89
N GLN A 304 8.12 5.73 6.14
CA GLN A 304 8.37 4.30 5.91
C GLN A 304 8.68 3.98 4.44
N THR A 305 8.08 4.71 3.50
CA THR A 305 8.37 4.52 2.07
C THR A 305 9.75 5.11 1.71
N LYS A 306 10.13 6.24 2.33
CA LYS A 306 11.46 6.85 2.20
C LYS A 306 12.55 5.94 2.80
N GLU A 307 12.30 5.32 3.95
CA GLU A 307 13.17 4.26 4.52
C GLU A 307 13.35 3.09 3.55
N SER A 308 12.27 2.60 2.94
CA SER A 308 12.35 1.53 1.93
C SER A 308 13.22 1.91 0.73
N LEU A 309 13.20 3.18 0.31
CA LEU A 309 14.06 3.65 -0.78
C LEU A 309 15.53 3.71 -0.38
N LEU A 310 15.83 4.13 0.86
CA LEU A 310 17.19 4.10 1.40
C LEU A 310 17.73 2.67 1.45
N ARG A 311 16.89 1.69 1.80
CA ARG A 311 17.25 0.26 1.74
C ARG A 311 17.51 -0.20 0.30
N ASP A 312 16.66 0.20 -0.65
CA ASP A 312 16.86 -0.13 -2.06
C ASP A 312 18.17 0.48 -2.60
N TYR A 313 18.53 1.70 -2.17
CA TYR A 313 19.84 2.31 -2.45
C TYR A 313 21.00 1.49 -1.86
N ALA A 314 20.91 1.14 -0.58
CA ALA A 314 21.93 0.36 0.11
C ALA A 314 22.25 -0.96 -0.60
N ARG A 315 21.21 -1.64 -1.06
CA ARG A 315 21.29 -2.88 -1.82
C ARG A 315 22.03 -2.71 -3.14
N LEU A 316 21.87 -1.58 -3.80
CA LEU A 316 22.55 -1.32 -5.07
C LEU A 316 24.02 -1.00 -4.89
N VAL A 317 24.35 -0.25 -3.85
CA VAL A 317 25.73 -0.01 -3.44
C VAL A 317 26.44 -1.34 -3.20
N GLN A 318 25.80 -2.30 -2.55
CA GLN A 318 26.37 -3.64 -2.32
C GLN A 318 26.58 -4.44 -3.61
N ILE A 319 25.70 -4.30 -4.61
CA ILE A 319 25.87 -4.93 -5.92
C ILE A 319 27.08 -4.32 -6.66
N ILE A 320 27.22 -2.99 -6.63
CA ILE A 320 28.38 -2.29 -7.19
C ILE A 320 29.66 -2.73 -6.48
N GLY A 321 29.62 -2.78 -5.14
CA GLY A 321 30.72 -3.22 -4.31
C GLY A 321 31.15 -4.67 -4.57
N TYR A 322 30.19 -5.57 -4.83
CA TYR A 322 30.47 -6.95 -5.22
C TYR A 322 31.28 -7.03 -6.53
N GLU A 323 30.92 -6.26 -7.55
CA GLU A 323 31.72 -6.17 -8.79
C GLU A 323 33.13 -5.65 -8.50
N ARG A 324 33.23 -4.59 -7.69
CA ARG A 324 34.52 -3.98 -7.36
C ARG A 324 35.46 -4.96 -6.67
N ARG A 325 34.96 -5.73 -5.70
CA ARG A 325 35.74 -6.78 -5.00
C ARG A 325 36.17 -7.87 -5.97
N ALA A 326 35.27 -8.33 -6.84
CA ALA A 326 35.59 -9.34 -7.85
C ALA A 326 36.63 -8.84 -8.88
N ASN A 327 36.58 -7.56 -9.22
CA ASN A 327 37.52 -6.91 -10.13
C ASN A 327 38.90 -6.74 -9.47
N ALA A 328 38.94 -6.36 -8.19
CA ALA A 328 40.18 -6.29 -7.41
C ALA A 328 40.85 -7.67 -7.29
N SER A 329 40.06 -8.74 -7.13
CA SER A 329 40.55 -10.12 -7.13
C SER A 329 40.80 -10.70 -8.54
N LYS A 330 40.57 -9.93 -9.62
CA LYS A 330 40.69 -10.36 -11.02
C LYS A 330 39.97 -11.68 -11.32
N GLN A 331 38.74 -11.82 -10.84
CA GLN A 331 37.92 -13.01 -11.14
C GLN A 331 37.63 -13.12 -12.64
N ASP A 332 37.50 -14.35 -13.14
CA ASP A 332 37.42 -14.64 -14.58
C ASP A 332 36.32 -13.89 -15.33
N TRP A 333 35.21 -13.55 -14.67
CA TRP A 333 34.06 -12.85 -15.27
C TRP A 333 34.25 -11.33 -15.39
N THR A 334 35.19 -10.72 -14.66
CA THR A 334 35.45 -9.27 -14.72
C THR A 334 36.41 -8.90 -15.85
N VAL A 335 37.23 -9.85 -16.31
CA VAL A 335 38.19 -9.69 -17.41
C VAL A 335 37.49 -9.86 -18.77
N LYS A 336 37.75 -8.97 -19.73
CA LYS A 336 37.10 -8.97 -21.05
C LYS A 336 37.45 -10.20 -21.91
N ASP A 337 38.67 -10.73 -21.78
CA ASP A 337 39.19 -11.90 -22.51
C ASP A 337 39.33 -13.16 -21.62
N GLY A 338 38.61 -13.19 -20.50
CA GLY A 338 38.67 -14.31 -19.55
C GLY A 338 38.00 -15.59 -20.09
N ALA A 339 38.37 -16.74 -19.53
CA ALA A 339 37.77 -18.06 -19.84
C ALA A 339 36.35 -18.23 -19.28
N TRP A 340 35.55 -17.16 -19.24
CA TRP A 340 34.21 -17.16 -18.68
C TRP A 340 33.18 -17.64 -19.70
N ASN A 341 32.65 -18.84 -19.46
CA ASN A 341 31.70 -19.49 -20.35
C ASN A 341 30.26 -19.43 -19.81
N SER A 342 29.27 -19.53 -20.70
CA SER A 342 27.84 -19.59 -20.32
C SER A 342 27.54 -20.70 -19.30
N LYS A 343 28.25 -21.85 -19.33
CA LYS A 343 28.13 -22.91 -18.31
C LYS A 343 28.49 -22.44 -16.90
N ASN A 344 29.55 -21.62 -16.76
CA ASN A 344 29.98 -21.08 -15.46
C ASN A 344 28.99 -20.02 -14.97
N ALA A 345 28.44 -19.21 -15.89
CA ALA A 345 27.37 -18.27 -15.59
C ALA A 345 26.12 -18.99 -15.04
N VAL A 346 25.69 -20.09 -15.67
CA VAL A 346 24.55 -20.90 -15.17
C VAL A 346 24.82 -21.42 -13.75
N GLN A 347 26.00 -21.99 -13.49
CA GLN A 347 26.34 -22.50 -12.16
C GLN A 347 26.35 -21.39 -11.10
N THR A 348 26.83 -20.21 -11.47
CA THR A 348 26.89 -19.03 -10.59
C THR A 348 25.49 -18.48 -10.30
N VAL A 349 24.62 -18.43 -11.32
CA VAL A 349 23.21 -18.06 -11.16
C VAL A 349 22.50 -19.04 -10.22
N LEU A 350 22.71 -20.35 -10.38
CA LEU A 350 22.14 -21.37 -9.48
C LEU A 350 22.63 -21.21 -8.03
N LYS A 351 23.90 -20.88 -7.83
CA LYS A 351 24.46 -20.58 -6.50
C LYS A 351 23.79 -19.34 -5.89
N GLY A 352 23.63 -18.27 -6.66
CA GLY A 352 22.93 -17.05 -6.24
C GLY A 352 21.47 -17.30 -5.89
N LEU A 353 20.77 -18.11 -6.67
CA LEU A 353 19.37 -18.48 -6.40
C LEU A 353 19.23 -19.28 -5.10
N LYS A 354 20.10 -20.25 -4.85
CA LYS A 354 20.09 -21.01 -3.58
C LYS A 354 20.28 -20.09 -2.37
N LYS A 355 21.19 -19.12 -2.48
CA LYS A 355 21.42 -18.12 -1.43
C LYS A 355 20.21 -17.22 -1.22
N PHE A 356 19.61 -16.75 -2.31
CA PHE A 356 18.37 -15.97 -2.26
C PHE A 356 17.22 -16.76 -1.61
N ASP A 357 17.10 -18.05 -1.91
CA ASP A 357 16.06 -18.90 -1.34
C ASP A 357 16.20 -19.11 0.17
N ASN A 358 17.41 -18.96 0.72
CA ASN A 358 17.66 -19.00 2.16
C ASN A 358 17.36 -17.68 2.88
N MET A 359 17.06 -16.59 2.16
CA MET A 359 16.75 -15.28 2.76
C MET A 359 15.35 -15.23 3.40
N PRO A 360 15.14 -14.37 4.41
CA PRO A 360 13.84 -14.14 5.02
C PRO A 360 12.77 -13.71 4.00
N ALA A 361 11.52 -14.11 4.22
CA ALA A 361 10.41 -13.78 3.32
C ALA A 361 10.12 -12.26 3.24
N THR A 362 10.48 -11.49 4.27
CA THR A 362 10.38 -10.03 4.28
C THR A 362 11.36 -9.43 3.26
N GLU A 363 12.62 -9.85 3.29
CA GLU A 363 13.65 -9.34 2.39
C GLU A 363 13.34 -9.67 0.93
N LYS A 364 12.90 -10.92 0.65
CA LYS A 364 12.46 -11.34 -0.68
C LYS A 364 11.36 -10.44 -1.26
N ARG A 365 10.41 -10.00 -0.42
CA ARG A 365 9.32 -9.10 -0.85
C ARG A 365 9.82 -7.70 -1.17
N GLU A 366 10.78 -7.18 -0.41
CA GLU A 366 11.35 -5.88 -0.68
C GLU A 366 12.19 -5.89 -1.97
N ILE A 367 13.00 -6.93 -2.18
CA ILE A 367 13.78 -7.09 -3.43
C ILE A 367 12.84 -7.23 -4.63
N TRP A 368 11.70 -7.92 -4.48
CA TRP A 368 10.67 -7.95 -5.52
C TRP A 368 10.05 -6.58 -5.78
N ALA A 369 9.75 -5.82 -4.72
CA ALA A 369 9.19 -4.47 -4.86
C ALA A 369 10.15 -3.51 -5.57
N MET A 370 11.45 -3.68 -5.34
CA MET A 370 12.53 -2.96 -6.03
C MET A 370 12.61 -3.34 -7.51
N PHE A 371 12.65 -4.64 -7.85
CA PHE A 371 12.65 -5.08 -9.26
C PHE A 371 11.39 -4.66 -10.01
N ALA A 372 10.21 -4.80 -9.40
CA ALA A 372 8.94 -4.39 -9.98
C ALA A 372 8.84 -2.87 -10.21
N ALA A 373 9.68 -2.07 -9.54
CA ALA A 373 9.78 -0.64 -9.80
C ALA A 373 10.50 -0.35 -11.13
N TRP A 374 11.47 -1.18 -11.51
CA TRP A 374 12.17 -1.10 -12.80
C TRP A 374 11.46 -1.80 -13.95
N ASP A 375 10.78 -2.94 -13.72
CA ASP A 375 9.99 -3.66 -14.74
C ASP A 375 8.68 -2.93 -15.08
N SER A 376 8.83 -1.80 -15.77
CA SER A 376 7.81 -0.77 -15.94
C SER A 376 6.62 -1.18 -16.84
N ASN A 377 6.84 -2.14 -17.73
CA ASN A 377 5.85 -2.71 -18.66
C ASN A 377 5.32 -4.08 -18.20
N SER A 378 5.73 -4.55 -17.02
CA SER A 378 5.43 -5.91 -16.54
C SER A 378 5.83 -6.98 -17.56
N SER A 379 6.93 -6.73 -18.29
CA SER A 379 7.49 -7.68 -19.24
C SER A 379 8.18 -8.86 -18.56
N GLY A 380 8.47 -8.73 -17.25
CA GLY A 380 9.27 -9.69 -16.50
C GLY A 380 10.77 -9.46 -16.62
N SER A 381 11.19 -8.36 -17.27
CA SER A 381 12.60 -8.02 -17.49
C SER A 381 12.85 -6.51 -17.48
N ALA A 382 13.96 -6.10 -16.89
CA ALA A 382 14.46 -4.74 -16.92
C ALA A 382 15.61 -4.61 -17.93
N ASP A 383 15.70 -3.45 -18.60
CA ASP A 383 16.77 -3.18 -19.56
C ASP A 383 18.08 -2.83 -18.82
N THR A 384 19.20 -3.22 -19.41
CA THR A 384 20.55 -2.87 -18.93
C THR A 384 20.76 -1.36 -18.83
N LYS A 385 20.10 -0.57 -19.68
CA LYS A 385 20.13 0.89 -19.62
C LYS A 385 19.58 1.45 -18.31
N ASP A 386 18.53 0.84 -17.77
CA ASP A 386 17.90 1.31 -16.52
C ASP A 386 18.84 1.10 -15.33
N PHE A 387 19.57 -0.03 -15.32
CA PHE A 387 20.62 -0.30 -14.33
C PHE A 387 21.83 0.62 -14.48
N LEU A 388 22.22 0.91 -15.72
CA LEU A 388 23.33 1.82 -16.01
C LEU A 388 23.06 3.22 -15.49
N GLU A 389 21.88 3.76 -15.79
CA GLU A 389 21.48 5.10 -15.37
C GLU A 389 21.34 5.16 -13.83
N ALA A 390 20.83 4.08 -13.21
CA ALA A 390 20.82 3.95 -11.75
C ALA A 390 22.24 3.98 -11.15
N PHE A 391 23.19 3.20 -11.65
CA PHE A 391 24.56 3.20 -11.12
C PHE A 391 25.33 4.50 -11.39
N LYS A 392 25.07 5.18 -12.52
CA LYS A 392 25.63 6.51 -12.79
C LYS A 392 25.17 7.54 -11.77
N SER A 393 23.87 7.56 -11.49
CA SER A 393 23.30 8.50 -10.52
C SER A 393 23.77 8.25 -9.08
N MET A 394 24.16 7.01 -8.75
CA MET A 394 24.79 6.66 -7.47
C MET A 394 26.28 7.03 -7.36
N GLY A 395 26.85 7.66 -8.40
CA GLY A 395 28.23 8.13 -8.38
C GLY A 395 29.27 7.15 -8.87
N SER A 396 28.88 6.10 -9.61
CA SER A 396 29.84 5.19 -10.21
C SER A 396 30.38 5.73 -11.54
N ASP A 397 31.62 6.24 -11.54
CA ASP A 397 32.33 6.67 -12.76
C ASP A 397 32.54 5.53 -13.78
N ARG A 398 32.51 4.28 -13.29
CA ARG A 398 32.69 3.04 -14.07
C ARG A 398 31.38 2.29 -14.29
N ALA A 399 30.23 2.96 -14.19
CA ALA A 399 28.91 2.32 -14.28
C ALA A 399 28.77 1.44 -15.55
N ASP A 400 29.28 1.88 -16.69
CA ASP A 400 29.27 1.11 -17.95
C ASP A 400 30.04 -0.20 -17.82
N GLU A 401 31.22 -0.19 -17.18
CA GLU A 401 32.03 -1.39 -16.97
C GLU A 401 31.39 -2.33 -15.93
N VAL A 402 30.85 -1.76 -14.85
CA VAL A 402 30.15 -2.49 -13.79
C VAL A 402 28.97 -3.26 -14.38
N VAL A 403 28.07 -2.60 -15.11
CA VAL A 403 26.92 -3.27 -15.73
C VAL A 403 27.37 -4.35 -16.71
N ASN A 404 28.38 -4.08 -17.55
CA ASN A 404 28.88 -5.06 -18.49
C ASN A 404 29.47 -6.30 -17.80
N ASN A 405 30.22 -6.13 -16.72
CA ASN A 405 30.79 -7.22 -15.95
C ASN A 405 29.69 -8.02 -15.23
N LEU A 406 28.72 -7.34 -14.60
CA LEU A 406 27.56 -7.99 -13.99
C LEU A 406 26.73 -8.75 -15.01
N MET A 407 26.58 -8.24 -16.23
CA MET A 407 25.92 -8.96 -17.31
C MET A 407 26.71 -10.20 -17.72
N ARG A 408 28.04 -10.16 -17.86
CA ARG A 408 28.83 -11.38 -18.10
C ARG A 408 28.61 -12.43 -17.01
N LEU A 409 28.44 -12.01 -15.76
CA LEU A 409 28.22 -12.91 -14.63
C LEU A 409 26.89 -13.69 -14.72
N VAL A 410 25.79 -13.02 -15.11
CA VAL A 410 24.42 -13.58 -14.99
C VAL A 410 23.71 -13.84 -16.33
N ASP A 411 24.17 -13.28 -17.44
CA ASP A 411 23.53 -13.33 -18.75
C ASP A 411 23.93 -14.59 -19.54
N PHE A 412 23.48 -15.75 -19.10
CA PHE A 412 23.80 -17.04 -19.73
C PHE A 412 23.11 -17.27 -21.08
N ASP A 413 21.98 -16.59 -21.32
CA ASP A 413 21.13 -16.67 -22.51
C ASP A 413 21.40 -15.53 -23.52
N GLY A 414 22.27 -14.57 -23.18
CA GLY A 414 22.70 -13.50 -24.08
C GLY A 414 21.59 -12.50 -24.43
N THR A 415 20.53 -12.41 -23.61
CA THR A 415 19.40 -11.51 -23.91
C THR A 415 19.74 -10.05 -23.67
N LYS A 416 20.84 -9.75 -22.96
CA LYS A 416 21.21 -8.41 -22.51
C LYS A 416 20.10 -7.72 -21.71
N THR A 417 19.26 -8.49 -21.04
CA THR A 417 18.18 -8.02 -20.15
C THR A 417 18.24 -8.74 -18.82
N ILE A 418 17.91 -8.02 -17.75
CA ILE A 418 17.88 -8.56 -16.39
C ILE A 418 16.44 -8.98 -16.09
N ASN A 419 16.17 -10.28 -16.22
CA ASN A 419 14.91 -10.86 -15.76
C ASN A 419 14.92 -11.07 -14.24
N TRP A 420 13.74 -11.36 -13.68
CA TRP A 420 13.62 -11.58 -12.23
C TRP A 420 14.55 -12.68 -11.69
N MET A 421 14.80 -13.74 -12.47
CA MET A 421 15.69 -14.83 -12.07
C MET A 421 17.15 -14.36 -11.94
N LYS A 422 17.65 -13.64 -12.95
CA LYS A 422 19.00 -13.05 -12.96
C LYS A 422 19.18 -12.06 -11.82
N PHE A 423 18.16 -11.22 -11.57
CA PHE A 423 18.20 -10.25 -10.49
C PHE A 423 18.28 -10.90 -9.10
N LYS A 424 17.48 -11.94 -8.83
CA LYS A 424 17.57 -12.73 -7.58
C LYS A 424 18.96 -13.32 -7.38
N ALA A 425 19.54 -13.88 -8.43
CA ALA A 425 20.86 -14.48 -8.37
C ALA A 425 21.93 -13.44 -8.05
N LEU A 426 21.90 -12.29 -8.73
CA LEU A 426 22.83 -11.18 -8.51
C LEU A 426 22.76 -10.70 -7.06
N TYR A 427 21.56 -10.47 -6.56
CA TYR A 427 21.36 -10.03 -5.18
C TYR A 427 21.83 -11.09 -4.17
N GLY A 428 21.44 -12.35 -4.37
CA GLY A 428 21.87 -13.46 -3.53
C GLY A 428 23.39 -13.63 -3.47
N LEU A 429 24.10 -13.33 -4.56
CA LEU A 429 25.57 -13.35 -4.58
C LEU A 429 26.18 -12.16 -3.84
N ALA A 430 25.60 -10.96 -4.00
CA ALA A 430 26.15 -9.73 -3.45
C ALA A 430 25.94 -9.57 -1.93
N THR A 431 24.81 -10.06 -1.38
CA THR A 431 24.40 -9.72 -0.02
C THR A 431 24.42 -10.87 0.99
N ALA A 432 24.28 -12.14 0.54
CA ALA A 432 24.03 -13.25 1.47
C ALA A 432 25.22 -13.66 2.35
N ASP A 433 26.46 -13.57 1.83
CA ASP A 433 27.68 -14.00 2.53
C ASP A 433 28.58 -12.81 2.90
N GLN A 434 28.06 -11.59 2.87
CA GLN A 434 28.89 -10.39 3.00
C GLN A 434 29.36 -10.19 4.44
N SER A 435 30.68 -10.12 4.65
CA SER A 435 31.27 -9.77 5.95
C SER A 435 31.05 -8.28 6.28
N SER A 436 31.12 -7.92 7.56
CA SER A 436 31.02 -6.52 7.99
C SER A 436 32.12 -5.63 7.39
N GLU A 437 33.30 -6.19 7.12
CA GLU A 437 34.42 -5.48 6.50
C GLU A 437 34.18 -5.23 5.01
N GLU A 438 33.71 -6.24 4.28
CA GLU A 438 33.33 -6.09 2.87
C GLU A 438 32.21 -5.06 2.71
N MET A 439 31.25 -5.08 3.63
CA MET A 439 30.15 -4.12 3.67
C MET A 439 30.64 -2.70 3.93
N ARG A 440 31.55 -2.53 4.90
CA ARG A 440 32.16 -1.24 5.20
C ARG A 440 32.94 -0.69 4.00
N ALA A 441 33.62 -1.55 3.24
CA ALA A 441 34.31 -1.15 2.03
C ALA A 441 33.33 -0.62 0.96
N ASP A 442 32.21 -1.33 0.74
CA ASP A 442 31.21 -0.95 -0.27
C ASP A 442 30.59 0.42 0.00
N PHE A 443 30.24 0.69 1.26
CA PHE A 443 29.64 1.96 1.66
C PHE A 443 30.64 3.10 1.76
N LYS A 444 31.94 2.83 1.89
CA LYS A 444 32.97 3.87 1.96
C LYS A 444 33.05 4.70 0.69
N ASP A 445 32.89 4.07 -0.47
CA ASP A 445 32.91 4.79 -1.74
C ASP A 445 31.64 5.63 -1.93
N SER A 446 30.49 5.11 -1.52
CA SER A 446 29.24 5.88 -1.50
C SER A 446 29.29 7.05 -0.53
N PHE A 447 29.93 6.87 0.64
CA PHE A 447 30.18 7.95 1.59
C PHE A 447 31.06 9.04 0.97
N ASN A 448 32.17 8.66 0.33
CA ASN A 448 33.07 9.61 -0.33
C ASN A 448 32.40 10.34 -1.51
N PHE A 449 31.42 9.71 -2.17
CA PHE A 449 30.64 10.35 -3.23
C PHE A 449 29.65 11.39 -2.67
N LEU A 450 29.07 11.12 -1.50
CA LEU A 450 28.17 12.05 -0.81
C LEU A 450 28.95 13.19 -0.11
N ASP A 451 30.18 12.94 0.32
CA ASP A 451 31.05 13.89 1.02
C ASP A 451 31.77 14.81 0.01
N GLU A 452 31.07 15.85 -0.46
CA GLU A 452 31.59 16.79 -1.45
C GLU A 452 32.78 17.61 -0.94
N ASN A 453 32.76 17.99 0.34
CA ASN A 453 33.79 18.83 0.94
C ASN A 453 35.00 18.02 1.45
N LYS A 454 34.89 16.68 1.47
CA LYS A 454 35.92 15.72 1.89
C LYS A 454 36.41 15.92 3.33
N ASN A 455 35.53 16.37 4.21
CA ASN A 455 35.85 16.60 5.63
C ASN A 455 35.74 15.31 6.47
N GLY A 456 35.23 14.21 5.91
CA GLY A 456 35.02 12.94 6.63
C GLY A 456 33.74 12.88 7.48
N GLU A 457 32.85 13.86 7.36
CA GLU A 457 31.57 13.98 8.05
C GLU A 457 30.46 14.41 7.08
N LEU A 458 29.42 13.60 6.93
CA LEU A 458 28.28 13.93 6.06
C LEU A 458 27.28 14.81 6.80
N SER A 459 27.08 16.03 6.31
CA SER A 459 26.02 16.91 6.78
C SER A 459 24.64 16.49 6.25
N ILE A 460 23.56 16.91 6.93
CA ILE A 460 22.18 16.70 6.45
C ILE A 460 21.98 17.31 5.05
N PHE A 461 22.64 18.42 4.76
CA PHE A 461 22.58 19.09 3.46
C PHE A 461 23.23 18.25 2.36
N GLU A 462 24.46 17.76 2.59
CA GLU A 462 25.16 16.88 1.63
C GLU A 462 24.43 15.57 1.38
N LEU A 463 23.85 14.99 2.44
CA LEU A 463 22.98 13.84 2.30
C LEU A 463 21.75 14.19 1.45
N SER A 464 21.01 15.23 1.80
CA SER A 464 19.84 15.66 1.04
C SER A 464 20.16 15.93 -0.42
N ASP A 465 21.27 16.62 -0.71
CA ASP A 465 21.69 16.94 -2.07
C ASP A 465 22.13 15.70 -2.84
N GLY A 466 22.87 14.79 -2.20
CA GLY A 466 23.27 13.52 -2.81
C GLY A 466 22.08 12.63 -3.14
N PHE A 467 21.13 12.46 -2.22
CA PHE A 467 19.91 11.71 -2.46
C PHE A 467 19.01 12.39 -3.52
N THR A 468 18.99 13.73 -3.56
CA THR A 468 18.29 14.50 -4.61
C THR A 468 18.95 14.31 -5.98
N LYS A 469 20.29 14.31 -6.06
CA LYS A 469 21.05 14.00 -7.30
C LYS A 469 20.80 12.57 -7.79
N MET A 470 20.63 11.63 -6.86
CA MET A 470 20.20 10.26 -7.15
C MET A 470 18.70 10.16 -7.50
N ASN A 471 17.99 11.29 -7.58
CA ASN A 471 16.55 11.36 -7.80
C ASN A 471 15.70 10.62 -6.74
N ILE A 472 16.31 10.21 -5.63
CA ILE A 472 15.63 9.60 -4.49
C ILE A 472 14.99 10.78 -3.75
N GLY A 473 13.74 11.12 -4.09
CA GLY A 473 13.09 12.36 -3.65
C GLY A 473 12.77 12.45 -2.14
N ILE A 474 13.82 12.39 -1.32
CA ILE A 474 13.89 12.62 0.11
C ILE A 474 14.51 14.02 0.27
N GLY A 475 13.74 14.96 0.81
CA GLY A 475 14.23 16.33 1.04
C GLY A 475 14.95 16.48 2.37
N LEU A 476 15.46 17.68 2.63
CA LEU A 476 16.21 18.03 3.84
C LEU A 476 15.44 17.69 5.13
N ASP A 477 14.17 18.10 5.21
CA ASP A 477 13.32 17.85 6.38
C ASP A 477 13.09 16.35 6.61
N ASP A 478 12.97 15.57 5.54
CA ASP A 478 12.80 14.13 5.64
C ASP A 478 14.09 13.45 6.09
N MET A 479 15.25 13.88 5.57
CA MET A 479 16.55 13.36 5.99
C MET A 479 16.79 13.63 7.48
N ALA A 480 16.52 14.86 7.94
CA ALA A 480 16.60 15.20 9.35
C ALA A 480 15.67 14.31 10.21
N ASN A 481 14.45 14.07 9.75
CA ASN A 481 13.50 13.18 10.43
C ASN A 481 13.97 11.72 10.44
N LEU A 482 14.53 11.20 9.34
CA LEU A 482 15.05 9.83 9.25
C LEU A 482 16.24 9.62 10.19
N LEU A 483 17.17 10.58 10.23
CA LEU A 483 18.32 10.54 11.14
C LEU A 483 17.87 10.62 12.60
N PHE A 484 16.91 11.51 12.91
CA PHE A 484 16.35 11.62 14.25
C PHE A 484 15.64 10.33 14.69
N LEU A 485 14.87 9.69 13.79
CA LEU A 485 14.19 8.43 14.08
C LEU A 485 15.17 7.28 14.36
N HIS A 486 16.33 7.27 13.69
CA HIS A 486 17.34 6.25 13.89
C HIS A 486 18.17 6.49 15.16
N PHE A 487 18.75 7.68 15.32
CA PHE A 487 19.70 7.99 16.40
C PHE A 487 19.03 8.51 17.69
N GLY A 488 17.73 8.81 17.65
CA GLY A 488 16.98 9.39 18.77
C GLY A 488 17.41 10.82 19.15
N THR A 489 18.34 11.40 18.42
CA THR A 489 18.95 12.72 18.65
C THR A 489 19.11 13.46 17.33
N SER A 490 19.01 14.79 17.35
CA SER A 490 19.25 15.61 16.17
C SER A 490 20.76 15.68 15.89
N LYS A 491 21.24 14.84 14.97
CA LYS A 491 22.63 14.87 14.50
C LYS A 491 22.73 15.66 13.20
N PRO A 492 23.37 16.85 13.20
CA PRO A 492 23.55 17.65 11.98
C PRO A 492 24.61 17.09 11.04
N THR A 493 25.55 16.30 11.56
CA THR A 493 26.58 15.58 10.81
C THR A 493 26.65 14.12 11.27
N ILE A 494 27.01 13.22 10.36
CA ILE A 494 27.22 11.80 10.64
C ILE A 494 28.58 11.34 10.14
N LYS A 495 29.25 10.48 10.91
CA LYS A 495 30.51 9.84 10.50
C LYS A 495 30.25 8.61 9.64
N ILE A 496 31.28 8.12 8.94
CA ILE A 496 31.18 6.92 8.09
C ILE A 496 30.62 5.69 8.82
N ASP A 497 31.01 5.48 10.08
CA ASP A 497 30.57 4.32 10.87
C ASP A 497 29.09 4.44 11.25
N GLU A 498 28.65 5.66 11.55
CA GLU A 498 27.26 5.97 11.84
C GLU A 498 26.40 5.90 10.57
N PHE A 499 26.94 6.31 9.41
CA PHE A 499 26.27 6.17 8.12
C PHE A 499 26.06 4.68 7.77
N ILE A 500 27.09 3.85 7.94
CA ILE A 500 26.97 2.41 7.71
C ILE A 500 25.97 1.82 8.70
N GLU A 501 26.07 2.14 9.98
CA GLU A 501 25.11 1.68 10.98
C GLU A 501 23.69 2.07 10.60
N TRP A 502 23.44 3.32 10.21
CA TRP A 502 22.12 3.80 9.82
C TRP A 502 21.55 3.07 8.59
N VAL A 503 22.35 2.93 7.54
CA VAL A 503 21.92 2.29 6.28
C VAL A 503 21.77 0.77 6.45
N VAL A 504 22.50 0.16 7.39
CA VAL A 504 22.51 -1.28 7.64
C VAL A 504 21.53 -1.72 8.73
N ALA A 505 21.41 -0.99 9.83
CA ALA A 505 20.54 -1.32 10.96
C ALA A 505 19.05 -1.28 10.58
N ASP A 506 18.70 -0.54 9.53
CA ASP A 506 17.36 -0.60 8.95
C ASP A 506 17.03 -1.97 8.27
N ARG A 507 18.01 -2.88 8.15
CA ARG A 507 17.74 -4.31 7.89
C ARG A 507 17.18 -5.04 9.11
N CYS A 508 17.54 -4.62 10.32
CA CYS A 508 17.19 -5.28 11.59
C CYS A 508 15.99 -4.65 12.32
N SER A 509 15.63 -3.40 12.03
CA SER A 509 14.48 -2.72 12.64
C SER A 509 13.15 -3.46 12.41
N THR A 510 13.03 -4.15 11.26
CA THR A 510 11.87 -5.00 10.94
C THR A 510 11.85 -6.35 11.67
N LEU A 511 13.00 -6.86 12.13
CA LEU A 511 13.07 -8.05 12.98
C LEU A 511 12.69 -7.73 14.43
N ASN A 512 13.14 -6.59 14.96
CA ASN A 512 12.84 -6.18 16.34
C ASN A 512 11.41 -5.69 16.54
N ALA A 513 10.76 -5.16 15.50
CA ALA A 513 9.33 -4.81 15.55
C ALA A 513 8.39 -6.03 15.67
N VAL A 514 8.88 -7.24 15.35
CA VAL A 514 8.14 -8.50 15.56
C VAL A 514 8.43 -9.08 16.95
N GLN A 515 9.62 -8.84 17.52
CA GLN A 515 9.97 -9.34 18.86
C GLN A 515 9.39 -8.51 20.02
N TYR A 516 9.16 -7.20 19.86
CA TYR A 516 8.48 -6.38 20.88
C TYR A 516 6.95 -6.49 20.89
N LYS A 517 6.40 -7.52 20.22
CA LYS A 517 4.97 -7.86 20.21
C LYS A 517 4.69 -9.30 20.66
N LYS A 518 5.54 -9.85 21.52
CA LYS A 518 5.20 -11.00 22.35
C LYS A 518 4.88 -10.56 23.77
#